data_AF-A0A3D3I3L1-F1
#
_entry.id   AF-A0A3D3I3L1-F1
#
_cell.length_a   1.000
_cell.length_b   1.000
_cell.length_c   1.000
_cell.angle_alpha   90.00
_cell.angle_beta   90.00
_cell.angle_gamma   90.00
#
_symmetry.space_group_name_H-M   'P 1'
#
loop_
_entity.id
_entity.type
_entity.pdbx_description
1 polymer ?
#
loop_
_entity_poly.entity_id
_entity_poly.type
_entity_poly.pdbx_seq_one_letter_code
_entity_poly.pdbx_strand_id
1 'polypeptide(L)'
;MAQEPGYRDRSVLIHGKFRSEKWDFQDHITPPITTAVTFRLRSAERGAAGFQQFANPNINRDTATPIYIYERLDEPCSGMLEENLAFAERGETAVVFATGMAAIAAAI
;
A
#
# COMPACT_ATOMS: atom_id res chain seq x y z
N MET A 1 15.16 1.12 -13.07
CA MET A 1 15.10 1.11 -11.59
C MET A 1 16.51 1.17 -11.07
N ALA A 2 16.90 2.26 -10.40
CA ALA A 2 18.22 2.33 -9.78
C ALA A 2 18.31 1.27 -8.69
N GLN A 3 19.34 0.40 -8.74
CA GLN A 3 19.64 -0.52 -7.65
C GLN A 3 20.03 0.31 -6.43
N GLU A 4 19.15 0.37 -5.43
CA GLU A 4 19.54 0.88 -4.12
C GLU A 4 20.64 -0.02 -3.54
N PRO A 5 21.65 0.55 -2.86
CA PRO A 5 22.76 -0.22 -2.29
C PRO A 5 22.20 -1.35 -1.43
N GLY A 6 22.72 -2.57 -1.62
CA GLY A 6 22.16 -3.80 -1.04
C GLY A 6 22.17 -3.81 0.49
N TYR A 7 21.14 -3.21 1.09
CA TYR A 7 20.86 -3.32 2.51
C TYR A 7 20.57 -4.79 2.85
N ARG A 8 20.97 -5.22 4.05
CA ARG A 8 20.63 -6.56 4.53
C ARG A 8 19.12 -6.66 4.72
N ASP A 9 18.54 -7.84 4.51
CA ASP A 9 17.10 -8.09 4.67
C ASP A 9 16.56 -7.58 6.00
N ARG A 10 17.30 -7.78 7.11
CA ARG A 10 16.92 -7.26 8.43
C ARG A 10 16.79 -5.73 8.48
N SER A 11 17.67 -5.02 7.78
CA SER A 11 17.59 -3.56 7.69
C SER A 11 16.36 -3.13 6.89
N VAL A 12 16.07 -3.82 5.79
CA VAL A 12 14.88 -3.55 4.97
C VAL A 12 13.59 -3.87 5.74
N LEU A 13 13.56 -4.94 6.53
CA LEU A 13 12.37 -5.28 7.34
C LEU A 13 12.09 -4.28 8.47
N ILE A 14 13.12 -3.58 8.98
CA ILE A 14 12.95 -2.55 10.02
C ILE A 14 12.59 -1.21 9.40
N HIS A 15 13.24 -0.83 8.30
CA HIS A 15 13.10 0.49 7.68
C HIS A 15 12.09 0.53 6.53
N GLY A 16 11.61 -0.62 6.10
CA GLY A 16 10.76 -0.77 4.92
C GLY A 16 11.46 -0.32 3.64
N LYS A 17 10.64 -0.06 2.62
CA LYS A 17 11.05 0.59 1.39
C LYS A 17 11.24 2.09 1.66
N PHE A 18 12.40 2.66 1.37
CA PHE A 18 12.68 4.08 1.65
C PHE A 18 11.80 5.06 0.85
N ARG A 19 11.31 4.63 -0.31
CA ARG A 19 10.44 5.42 -1.19
C ARG A 19 9.33 4.56 -1.76
N SER A 20 8.08 4.93 -1.50
CA SER A 20 6.92 4.36 -2.16
C SER A 20 6.06 5.47 -2.75
N GLU A 21 5.47 5.23 -3.91
CA GLU A 21 4.46 6.12 -4.49
C GLU A 21 3.09 5.93 -3.82
N LYS A 22 2.91 4.82 -3.06
CA LYS A 22 1.66 4.51 -2.37
C LYS A 22 1.47 5.36 -1.13
N TRP A 23 2.53 5.56 -0.36
CA TRP A 23 2.49 6.25 0.93
C TRP A 23 3.71 7.15 1.06
N ASP A 24 3.55 8.29 1.73
CA ASP A 24 4.65 9.20 2.05
C ASP A 24 4.68 9.47 3.56
N PHE A 25 5.65 8.83 4.22
CA PHE A 25 5.93 8.98 5.63
C PHE A 25 7.39 9.40 5.87
N GLN A 26 8.06 10.01 4.88
CA GLN A 26 9.51 10.26 4.90
C GLN A 26 9.99 11.10 6.10
N ASP A 27 9.15 12.03 6.57
CA ASP A 27 9.46 12.91 7.69
C ASP A 27 8.96 12.36 9.04
N HIS A 28 8.40 11.15 9.07
CA HIS A 28 7.88 10.52 10.28
C HIS A 28 8.81 9.38 10.74
N ILE A 29 9.24 9.41 12.01
CA ILE A 29 10.02 8.31 12.61
C ILE A 29 9.16 7.04 12.73
N THR A 30 7.89 7.22 13.07
CA THR A 30 6.89 6.16 13.13
C THR A 30 5.74 6.54 12.19
N PRO A 31 5.31 5.64 11.29
CA PRO A 31 4.18 5.90 10.40
C PRO A 31 2.94 6.34 11.20
N PRO A 32 2.28 7.45 10.82
CA PRO A 32 1.06 7.89 11.49
C PRO A 32 -0.06 6.85 11.28
N ILE A 33 -0.88 6.65 12.31
CA ILE A 33 -2.01 5.72 12.25
C ILE A 33 -3.19 6.43 11.58
N THR A 34 -3.63 5.91 10.44
CA THR A 34 -4.86 6.38 9.80
C THR A 34 -6.06 5.75 10.50
N THR A 35 -6.94 6.58 11.07
CA THR A 35 -8.16 6.12 11.78
C THR A 35 -9.45 6.45 11.03
N ALA A 36 -9.33 6.87 9.76
CA ALA A 36 -10.44 7.25 8.92
C ALA A 36 -10.88 6.10 8.00
N VAL A 37 -12.19 5.81 7.99
CA VAL A 37 -12.79 4.79 7.12
C VAL A 37 -13.04 5.26 5.68
N THR A 38 -13.00 6.59 5.45
CA THR A 38 -13.26 7.23 4.15
C THR A 38 -12.36 8.44 3.93
N PHE A 39 -12.01 8.68 2.68
CA PHE A 39 -11.12 9.76 2.27
C PHE A 39 -11.88 10.81 1.46
N ARG A 40 -11.66 12.09 1.82
CA ARG A 40 -12.33 13.21 1.15
C ARG A 40 -11.78 13.40 -0.27
N LEU A 41 -12.68 13.38 -1.24
CA LEU A 41 -12.39 13.71 -2.64
C LEU A 41 -12.70 15.20 -2.90
N ARG A 42 -11.84 15.86 -3.67
CA ARG A 42 -11.97 17.31 -3.96
C ARG A 42 -12.99 17.63 -5.06
N SER A 43 -13.34 16.65 -5.90
CA SER A 43 -14.33 16.79 -6.96
C SER A 43 -14.92 15.42 -7.34
N ALA A 44 -16.04 15.42 -8.07
CA ALA A 44 -16.67 14.20 -8.56
C ALA A 44 -15.77 13.47 -9.57
N GLU A 45 -15.07 14.22 -10.42
CA GLU A 45 -14.13 13.70 -11.42
C GLU A 45 -12.96 12.99 -10.76
N ARG A 46 -12.41 13.54 -9.66
CA ARG A 46 -11.37 12.87 -8.88
C ARG A 46 -11.87 11.56 -8.27
N GLY A 47 -13.12 11.52 -7.82
CA GLY A 47 -13.74 10.29 -7.34
C GLY A 47 -13.85 9.23 -8.43
N ALA A 48 -14.38 9.61 -9.60
CA ALA A 48 -14.47 8.71 -10.75
C ALA A 48 -13.09 8.17 -11.17
N ALA A 49 -12.08 9.04 -11.21
CA ALA A 49 -10.70 8.65 -11.49
C ALA A 49 -10.15 7.66 -10.46
N GLY A 50 -10.43 7.84 -9.16
CA GLY A 50 -9.99 6.91 -8.13
C GLY A 50 -10.56 5.50 -8.31
N PHE A 51 -11.86 5.38 -8.63
CA PHE A 51 -12.47 4.07 -8.88
C PHE A 51 -11.93 3.41 -10.16
N GLN A 52 -11.73 4.20 -11.22
CA GLN A 52 -11.09 3.71 -12.44
C GLN A 52 -9.65 3.27 -12.17
N GLN A 53 -8.90 4.00 -11.34
CA GLN A 53 -7.53 3.65 -11.00
C GLN A 53 -7.46 2.35 -10.21
N PHE A 54 -8.31 2.20 -9.18
CA PHE A 54 -8.30 1.01 -8.35
C PHE A 54 -8.66 -0.27 -9.14
N ALA A 55 -9.68 -0.22 -10.00
CA ALA A 55 -10.18 -1.40 -10.70
C ALA A 55 -9.41 -1.75 -12.01
N ASN A 56 -8.40 -0.98 -12.40
CA ASN A 56 -7.75 -1.13 -13.69
C ASN A 56 -6.47 -2.00 -13.62
N PRO A 57 -6.45 -3.19 -14.23
CA PRO A 57 -5.29 -4.08 -14.21
C PRO A 57 -4.10 -3.56 -15.03
N ASN A 58 -4.32 -2.58 -15.92
CA ASN A 58 -3.25 -2.02 -16.75
C ASN A 58 -2.46 -0.90 -16.03
N ILE A 59 -2.88 -0.49 -14.84
CA ILE A 59 -2.19 0.53 -14.06
C ILE A 59 -1.21 -0.12 -13.11
N ASN A 60 0.07 0.20 -13.27
CA ASN A 60 1.10 -0.23 -12.33
C ASN A 60 0.98 0.56 -11.03
N ARG A 61 0.48 -0.11 -9.99
CA ARG A 61 0.26 0.45 -8.65
C ARG A 61 1.54 0.84 -7.91
N ASP A 62 2.71 0.35 -8.32
CA ASP A 62 3.97 0.72 -7.69
C ASP A 62 4.53 2.06 -8.20
N THR A 63 3.97 2.57 -9.30
CA THR A 63 4.41 3.82 -9.94
C THR A 63 3.36 4.93 -9.92
N ALA A 64 2.10 4.57 -9.66
CA ALA A 64 0.99 5.51 -9.68
C ALA A 64 0.61 5.92 -8.26
N THR A 65 0.61 7.23 -7.99
CA THR A 65 0.10 7.76 -6.72
C THR A 65 -1.38 7.37 -6.55
N PRO A 66 -1.75 6.66 -5.47
CA PRO A 66 -3.12 6.18 -5.29
C PRO A 66 -4.08 7.33 -4.93
N ILE A 67 -5.32 7.20 -5.40
CA ILE A 67 -6.44 8.00 -4.91
C ILE A 67 -7.21 7.14 -3.93
N TYR A 68 -6.99 7.35 -2.63
CA TYR A 68 -7.73 6.67 -1.58
C TYR A 68 -9.20 7.13 -1.55
N ILE A 69 -10.11 6.18 -1.36
CA ILE A 69 -11.57 6.42 -1.35
C ILE A 69 -12.19 5.86 -0.06
N TYR A 70 -11.96 4.58 0.19
CA TYR A 70 -12.39 3.85 1.37
C TYR A 70 -11.24 2.98 1.87
N GLU A 71 -11.08 2.92 3.18
CA GLU A 71 -10.09 2.05 3.83
C GLU A 71 -10.24 0.59 3.41
N ARG A 72 -11.48 0.09 3.29
CA ARG A 72 -11.76 -1.29 2.85
C ARG A 72 -11.18 -1.63 1.47
N LEU A 73 -10.93 -0.64 0.62
CA LEU A 73 -10.32 -0.87 -0.69
C LEU A 73 -8.80 -0.76 -0.61
N ASP A 74 -8.32 0.31 0.00
CA ASP A 74 -6.89 0.61 0.13
C ASP A 74 -6.70 1.74 1.15
N GLU A 75 -5.63 1.68 1.92
CA GLU A 75 -5.18 2.76 2.80
C GLU A 75 -3.65 2.68 3.03
N PRO A 76 -2.99 3.81 3.37
CA PRO A 76 -1.53 3.88 3.34
C PRO A 76 -0.84 3.01 4.41
N CYS A 77 -1.50 2.75 5.55
CA CYS A 77 -0.94 1.90 6.60
C CYS A 77 -0.91 0.42 6.18
N SER A 78 -2.01 -0.16 5.68
CA SER A 78 -2.00 -1.52 5.13
C SER A 78 -1.12 -1.61 3.89
N GLY A 79 -1.13 -0.63 2.98
CA GLY A 79 -0.27 -0.66 1.80
C GLY A 79 1.23 -0.75 2.15
N MET A 80 1.67 -0.05 3.19
CA MET A 80 3.04 -0.17 3.73
C MET A 80 3.30 -1.56 4.35
N LEU A 81 2.34 -2.12 5.10
CA LEU A 81 2.46 -3.46 5.67
C LEU A 81 2.52 -4.54 4.56
N GLU A 82 1.70 -4.41 3.53
CA GLU A 82 1.66 -5.30 2.36
C GLU A 82 2.99 -5.30 1.61
N GLU A 83 3.58 -4.12 1.36
CA GLU A 83 4.90 -4.03 0.72
C GLU A 83 5.99 -4.73 1.54
N ASN A 84 5.97 -4.56 2.86
CA ASN A 84 6.94 -5.20 3.75
C ASN A 84 6.75 -6.73 3.83
N LEU A 85 5.50 -7.21 3.86
CA LEU A 85 5.19 -8.64 3.85
C LEU A 85 5.55 -9.30 2.52
N ALA A 86 5.25 -8.64 1.39
CA ALA A 86 5.64 -9.11 0.07
C ALA A 86 7.16 -9.24 -0.03
N PHE A 87 7.91 -8.25 0.47
CA PHE A 87 9.36 -8.32 0.54
C PHE A 87 9.84 -9.48 1.43
N ALA A 88 9.27 -9.64 2.63
CA ALA A 88 9.65 -10.68 3.59
C ALA A 88 9.49 -12.09 3.01
N GLU A 89 8.37 -12.34 2.32
CA GLU A 89 8.04 -13.64 1.73
C GLU A 89 8.59 -13.84 0.31
N ARG A 90 9.34 -12.85 -0.22
CA ARG A 90 9.82 -12.83 -1.60
C ARG A 90 8.67 -12.99 -2.63
N GLY A 91 7.50 -12.47 -2.29
CA GLY A 91 6.32 -12.42 -3.14
C GLY A 91 6.27 -11.14 -3.97
N GLU A 92 5.47 -11.16 -5.04
CA GLU A 92 5.23 -9.98 -5.88
C GLU A 92 4.27 -8.98 -5.21
N THR A 93 3.30 -9.48 -4.44
CA THR A 93 2.30 -8.68 -3.73
C THR A 93 1.87 -9.38 -2.45
N ALA A 94 1.33 -8.63 -1.50
CA ALA A 94 0.60 -9.15 -0.35
C ALA A 94 -0.72 -8.40 -0.23
N VAL A 95 -1.68 -9.00 0.50
CA VAL A 95 -2.96 -8.36 0.85
C VAL A 95 -3.24 -8.62 2.32
N VAL A 96 -3.58 -7.57 3.07
CA VAL A 96 -3.86 -7.66 4.51
C VAL A 96 -5.36 -7.87 4.74
N PHE A 97 -5.68 -8.73 5.70
CA PHE A 97 -7.05 -9.01 6.11
C PHE A 97 -7.19 -8.86 7.62
N ALA A 98 -8.44 -8.67 8.08
CA ALA A 98 -8.74 -8.50 9.50
C ALA A 98 -8.34 -9.72 10.36
N THR A 99 -8.38 -10.94 9.80
CA THR A 99 -7.98 -12.17 10.50
C THR A 99 -7.36 -13.18 9.53
N GLY A 100 -6.62 -14.15 10.06
CA GLY A 100 -6.09 -15.26 9.25
C GLY A 100 -7.17 -16.09 8.55
N MET A 101 -8.32 -16.30 9.19
CA MET A 101 -9.43 -17.01 8.55
C MET A 101 -10.08 -16.19 7.43
N ALA A 102 -10.13 -14.86 7.55
CA ALA A 102 -10.59 -14.00 6.45
C ALA A 102 -9.63 -14.05 5.26
N ALA A 103 -8.31 -14.09 5.50
CA ALA A 103 -7.31 -14.28 4.45
C ALA A 103 -7.50 -15.62 3.72
N ILE A 104 -7.71 -16.71 4.47
CA ILE A 104 -7.97 -18.03 3.88
C ILE A 104 -9.27 -18.00 3.06
N ALA A 105 -10.35 -17.49 3.62
CA ALA A 105 -11.66 -17.47 2.98
C ALA A 105 -11.71 -16.57 1.73
N ALA A 106 -10.87 -15.54 1.63
CA ALA A 106 -10.78 -14.69 0.44
C ALA A 106 -9.90 -15.29 -0.67
N ALA A 107 -8.98 -16.19 -0.33
CA ALA A 107 -8.06 -16.82 -1.28
C ALA A 107 -8.63 -18.05 -1.99
N ILE A 108 -9.67 -18.67 -1.42
CA ILE A 108 -10.34 -19.88 -1.93
C ILE A 108 -11.71 -19.56 -2.52
#